data_AF-A0AA37VRK3-F1
#
_entry.id   AF-A0AA37VRK3-F1
#
_cell.length_a   1.000
_cell.length_b   1.000
_cell.length_c   1.000
_cell.angle_alpha   90.00
_cell.angle_beta   90.00
_cell.angle_gamma   90.00
#
_symmetry.space_group_name_H-M   'P 1'
#
loop_
_entity.id
_entity.type
_entity.pdbx_description
1 polymer ?
#
loop_
_entity_poly.entity_id
_entity_poly.type
_entity_poly.pdbx_seq_one_letter_code
_entity_poly.pdbx_strand_id
1 'polypeptide(L)'
;MNRQLTRAGALASLSAAALGALSSLAAAPPASADPLPYGPDTCIQGFVWRDGRAGDHVCVTPDVRSQTAAQNAAAAANRQPGGGAYGPNTCKQGFVWRDAWGGDQVCVVPAVRDQAATDNAAATSRRQTSQPAPAPQPAPPPPPAPAPPPPPPAPKQGPGVSWDPRIGGLTAHITDRSGVASQCTYTSDFYQRSFFLPANQTYDLVIVPAIPKFQNWNVTVKCDNGTTTNTSEFF
;
A
#
# COMPACT_ATOMS: atom_id res chain seq x y z
N MET A 1 42.06 -76.63 49.87
CA MET A 1 42.88 -75.43 50.19
C MET A 1 42.08 -74.19 49.80
N ASN A 2 41.58 -73.49 50.81
CA ASN A 2 40.92 -72.19 50.70
C ASN A 2 41.97 -71.07 50.71
N ARG A 3 41.74 -69.98 49.98
CA ARG A 3 41.52 -68.62 50.51
C ARG A 3 41.72 -67.56 49.42
N GLN A 4 40.83 -66.57 49.47
CA GLN A 4 40.82 -65.32 48.72
C GLN A 4 42.06 -64.45 49.00
N LEU A 5 42.41 -63.53 48.09
CA LEU A 5 42.25 -62.06 48.27
C LEU A 5 42.91 -61.26 47.12
N THR A 6 42.11 -60.36 46.52
CA THR A 6 42.40 -59.00 45.97
C THR A 6 43.79 -58.62 45.40
N ARG A 7 43.81 -57.99 44.20
CA ARG A 7 44.11 -56.55 44.01
C ARG A 7 44.06 -56.10 42.54
N ALA A 8 43.91 -54.79 42.41
CA ALA A 8 43.56 -53.97 41.25
C ALA A 8 44.61 -53.84 40.14
N GLY A 9 44.16 -53.46 38.94
CA GLY A 9 44.98 -52.95 37.84
C GLY A 9 44.10 -52.19 36.84
N ALA A 10 44.30 -50.87 36.76
CA ALA A 10 43.54 -49.91 35.97
C ALA A 10 43.89 -49.96 34.47
N LEU A 11 42.94 -49.68 33.58
CA LEU A 11 43.21 -49.02 32.30
C LEU A 11 42.04 -48.10 31.89
N ALA A 12 42.45 -46.93 31.40
CA ALA A 12 41.66 -45.74 31.13
C ALA A 12 40.68 -45.88 29.96
N SER A 13 39.58 -45.14 30.03
CA SER A 13 38.70 -44.88 28.89
C SER A 13 38.37 -43.39 28.86
N LEU A 14 38.88 -42.69 27.84
CA LEU A 14 38.53 -41.31 27.56
C LEU A 14 37.04 -41.23 27.18
N SER A 15 36.24 -40.52 27.98
CA SER A 15 34.89 -40.13 27.60
C SER A 15 34.85 -38.61 27.39
N ALA A 16 34.64 -38.19 26.15
CA ALA A 16 34.42 -36.81 25.79
C ALA A 16 33.08 -36.35 26.37
N ALA A 17 33.11 -35.34 27.24
CA ALA A 17 31.91 -34.71 27.77
C ALA A 17 31.32 -33.77 26.70
N ALA A 18 30.20 -34.17 26.09
CA ALA A 18 29.37 -33.28 25.29
C ALA A 18 28.46 -32.47 26.23
N LEU A 19 28.74 -31.17 26.37
CA LEU A 19 27.89 -30.22 27.08
C LEU A 19 26.59 -30.02 26.28
N GLY A 20 25.49 -30.60 26.78
CA GLY A 20 24.14 -30.34 26.29
C GLY A 20 23.67 -28.96 26.72
N ALA A 21 23.53 -28.03 25.77
CA ALA A 21 22.87 -26.75 25.99
C ALA A 21 21.35 -26.97 26.07
N LEU A 22 20.78 -26.78 27.25
CA LEU A 22 19.33 -26.69 27.45
C LEU A 22 18.83 -25.35 26.91
N SER A 23 18.26 -25.36 25.70
CA SER A 23 17.59 -24.20 25.12
C SER A 23 16.20 -24.03 25.75
N SER A 24 16.03 -22.96 26.54
CA SER A 24 14.72 -22.53 27.05
C SER A 24 13.83 -22.07 25.89
N LEU A 25 12.75 -22.80 25.58
CA LEU A 25 11.69 -22.28 24.71
C LEU A 25 10.84 -21.28 25.51
N ALA A 26 11.07 -19.98 25.30
CA ALA A 26 10.13 -18.95 25.74
C ALA A 26 8.88 -19.02 24.83
N ALA A 27 7.74 -19.43 25.40
CA ALA A 27 6.46 -19.34 24.72
C ALA A 27 6.08 -17.87 24.55
N ALA A 28 5.86 -17.43 23.31
CA ALA A 28 5.29 -16.11 23.04
C ALA A 28 3.88 -16.00 23.65
N PRO A 29 3.48 -14.83 24.19
CA PRO A 29 2.12 -14.64 24.67
C PRO A 29 1.11 -14.82 23.53
N PRO A 30 -0.12 -15.28 23.81
CA PRO A 30 -1.16 -15.39 22.81
C PRO A 30 -1.45 -14.01 22.22
N ALA A 31 -1.55 -13.93 20.89
CA ALA A 31 -1.91 -12.71 20.20
C ALA A 31 -3.37 -12.34 20.56
N SER A 32 -3.54 -11.28 21.35
CA SER A 32 -4.85 -10.74 21.67
C SER A 32 -5.45 -10.11 20.41
N ALA A 33 -6.64 -10.56 20.00
CA ALA A 33 -7.42 -9.86 18.98
C ALA A 33 -7.76 -8.44 19.48
N ASP A 34 -7.80 -7.45 18.58
CA ASP A 34 -8.28 -6.12 18.94
C ASP A 34 -9.72 -6.25 19.48
N PRO A 35 -10.00 -5.76 20.69
CA PRO A 35 -11.34 -5.81 21.26
C PRO A 35 -12.27 -4.94 20.42
N LEU A 36 -13.32 -5.53 19.85
CA LEU A 36 -14.37 -4.74 19.19
C LEU A 36 -15.14 -3.93 20.26
N PRO A 37 -15.80 -2.81 19.87
CA PRO A 37 -16.41 -1.89 20.83
C PRO A 37 -17.46 -2.50 21.78
N TYR A 38 -18.03 -3.66 21.44
CA TYR A 38 -19.12 -4.29 22.20
C TYR A 38 -18.90 -5.78 22.51
N GLY A 39 -17.66 -6.29 22.42
CA GLY A 39 -17.33 -7.68 22.77
C GLY A 39 -16.70 -8.47 21.61
N PRO A 40 -16.91 -9.80 21.52
CA PRO A 40 -16.31 -10.65 20.48
C PRO A 40 -16.92 -10.41 19.09
N ASP A 41 -18.08 -9.76 19.03
CA ASP A 41 -18.76 -9.36 17.82
C ASP A 41 -19.44 -8.00 17.97
N THR A 42 -19.59 -7.31 16.84
CA THR A 42 -20.33 -6.06 16.75
C THR A 42 -21.02 -5.92 15.41
N CYS A 43 -22.05 -5.09 15.33
CA CYS A 43 -22.63 -4.72 14.06
C CYS A 43 -21.70 -3.80 13.28
N ILE A 44 -21.63 -4.00 11.97
CA ILE A 44 -20.91 -3.07 11.08
C ILE A 44 -21.55 -1.68 11.11
N GLN A 45 -20.81 -0.65 10.68
CA GLN A 45 -21.33 0.72 10.67
C GLN A 45 -22.67 0.84 9.94
N GLY A 46 -23.61 1.57 10.53
CA GLY A 46 -24.98 1.74 10.03
C GLY A 46 -25.98 0.68 10.52
N PHE A 47 -25.51 -0.37 11.19
CA PHE A 47 -26.35 -1.40 11.79
C PHE A 47 -26.25 -1.43 13.32
N VAL A 48 -27.30 -1.91 13.97
CA VAL A 48 -27.40 -2.06 15.41
C VAL A 48 -28.00 -3.43 15.74
N TRP A 49 -27.76 -3.92 16.97
CA TRP A 49 -28.42 -5.13 17.45
C TRP A 49 -29.94 -4.96 17.40
N ARG A 50 -30.63 -5.95 16.87
CA ARG A 50 -32.10 -5.96 16.78
C ARG A 50 -32.74 -5.93 18.16
N ASP A 51 -32.07 -6.47 19.17
CA ASP A 51 -32.55 -6.56 20.55
C ASP A 51 -33.95 -7.20 20.67
N GLY A 52 -34.23 -8.21 19.85
CA GLY A 52 -35.48 -8.96 19.94
C GLY A 52 -35.63 -9.70 21.28
N ARG A 53 -34.50 -10.09 21.88
CA ARG A 53 -34.36 -10.64 23.23
C ARG A 53 -32.96 -10.40 23.76
N ALA A 54 -32.72 -10.72 25.04
CA ALA A 54 -31.36 -10.80 25.57
C ALA A 54 -30.52 -11.80 24.75
N GLY A 55 -29.36 -11.37 24.28
CA GLY A 55 -28.46 -12.18 23.44
C GLY A 55 -28.90 -12.31 21.98
N ASP A 56 -29.82 -11.47 21.49
CA ASP A 56 -30.15 -11.39 20.06
C ASP A 56 -29.06 -10.64 19.28
N HIS A 57 -28.07 -11.39 18.79
CA HIS A 57 -26.95 -10.86 18.02
C HIS A 57 -27.30 -10.74 16.52
N VAL A 58 -28.53 -10.38 16.16
CA VAL A 58 -28.90 -10.10 14.75
C VAL A 58 -28.76 -8.61 14.49
N CYS A 59 -27.99 -8.23 13.48
CA CYS A 59 -27.78 -6.82 13.11
C CYS A 59 -28.82 -6.35 12.09
N VAL A 60 -29.48 -5.25 12.41
CA VAL A 60 -30.55 -4.62 11.62
C VAL A 60 -30.36 -3.10 11.58
N THR A 61 -31.18 -2.41 10.78
CA THR A 61 -31.18 -0.94 10.80
C THR A 61 -31.80 -0.40 12.11
N PRO A 62 -31.47 0.84 12.54
CA PRO A 62 -32.09 1.45 13.71
C PRO A 62 -33.63 1.47 13.70
N ASP A 63 -34.23 1.64 12.51
CA ASP A 63 -35.68 1.60 12.34
C ASP A 63 -36.26 0.22 12.64
N VAL A 64 -35.61 -0.84 12.16
CA VAL A 64 -36.05 -2.23 12.42
C VAL A 64 -35.89 -2.60 13.89
N ARG A 65 -34.84 -2.13 14.57
CA ARG A 65 -34.71 -2.28 16.04
C ARG A 65 -35.89 -1.62 16.77
N SER A 66 -36.27 -0.41 16.34
CA SER A 66 -37.39 0.32 16.93
C SER A 66 -38.73 -0.37 16.70
N GLN A 67 -38.95 -0.91 15.49
CA GLN A 67 -40.14 -1.71 15.17
C GLN A 67 -40.18 -3.02 15.99
N THR A 68 -39.04 -3.69 16.17
CA THR A 68 -38.92 -4.91 16.97
C THR A 68 -39.33 -4.64 18.42
N ALA A 69 -38.89 -3.53 19.00
CA ALA A 69 -39.28 -3.12 20.35
C ALA A 69 -40.80 -2.88 20.46
N ALA A 70 -41.40 -2.19 19.48
CA ALA A 70 -42.84 -1.95 19.45
C ALA A 70 -43.65 -3.26 19.32
N GLN A 71 -43.19 -4.21 18.50
CA GLN A 71 -43.81 -5.53 18.37
C GLN A 71 -43.75 -6.32 19.68
N ASN A 72 -42.61 -6.31 20.36
CA ASN A 72 -42.45 -6.95 21.66
C ASN A 72 -43.40 -6.34 22.70
N ALA A 73 -43.57 -5.01 22.71
CA ALA A 73 -44.51 -4.33 23.60
C ALA A 73 -45.98 -4.66 23.29
N ALA A 74 -46.33 -4.79 22.01
CA ALA A 74 -47.69 -5.13 21.57
C ALA A 74 -48.02 -6.63 21.62
N ALA A 75 -47.03 -7.50 21.90
CA ALA A 75 -47.14 -8.95 21.75
C ALA A 75 -48.35 -9.54 22.49
N ALA A 76 -48.60 -9.10 23.73
CA ALA A 76 -49.71 -9.58 24.54
C ALA A 76 -51.08 -9.18 23.97
N ALA A 77 -51.20 -7.97 23.43
CA ALA A 77 -52.45 -7.47 22.85
C ALA A 77 -52.86 -8.24 21.58
N ASN A 78 -51.90 -8.86 20.89
CA ASN A 78 -52.12 -9.62 19.65
C ASN A 78 -52.35 -11.12 19.86
N ARG A 79 -52.32 -11.60 21.11
CA ARG A 79 -52.65 -13.00 21.47
C ARG A 79 -54.16 -13.18 21.63
N GLN A 80 -54.66 -14.36 21.29
CA GLN A 80 -56.05 -14.73 21.54
C GLN A 80 -56.32 -14.74 23.06
N PRO A 81 -57.33 -14.00 23.54
CA PRO A 81 -57.74 -14.10 24.94
C PRO A 81 -58.10 -15.55 25.30
N GLY A 82 -57.52 -16.07 26.39
CA GLY A 82 -57.72 -17.46 26.82
C GLY A 82 -56.89 -18.50 26.06
N GLY A 83 -56.05 -18.10 25.10
CA GLY A 83 -55.25 -19.01 24.29
C GLY A 83 -56.03 -19.63 23.12
N GLY A 84 -55.49 -20.70 22.53
CA GLY A 84 -56.11 -21.38 21.40
C GLY A 84 -55.43 -22.72 21.07
N ALA A 85 -55.65 -23.22 19.85
CA ALA A 85 -55.19 -24.54 19.40
C ALA A 85 -53.68 -24.78 19.55
N TYR A 86 -52.88 -23.71 19.67
CA TYR A 86 -51.42 -23.76 19.79
C TYR A 86 -50.94 -23.30 21.19
N GLY A 87 -51.83 -23.32 22.19
CA GLY A 87 -51.53 -22.94 23.57
C GLY A 87 -51.78 -21.46 23.90
N PRO A 88 -51.27 -20.97 25.04
CA PRO A 88 -51.59 -19.64 25.57
C PRO A 88 -51.07 -18.48 24.70
N ASN A 89 -50.06 -18.74 23.87
CA ASN A 89 -49.48 -17.74 22.97
C ASN A 89 -50.11 -17.76 21.57
N THR A 90 -51.23 -18.46 21.37
CA THR A 90 -51.94 -18.48 20.08
C THR A 90 -52.26 -17.06 19.61
N CYS A 91 -51.90 -16.72 18.38
CA CYS A 91 -52.15 -15.39 17.83
C CYS A 91 -53.59 -15.17 17.37
N LYS A 92 -54.05 -13.92 17.45
CA LYS A 92 -55.32 -13.49 16.88
C LYS A 92 -55.39 -13.77 15.38
N GLN A 93 -56.60 -13.92 14.83
CA GLN A 93 -56.77 -14.04 13.38
C GLN A 93 -56.11 -12.84 12.67
N GLY A 94 -55.33 -13.09 11.62
CA GLY A 94 -54.55 -12.08 10.91
C GLY A 94 -53.14 -11.83 11.47
N PHE A 95 -52.80 -12.44 12.60
CA PHE A 95 -51.46 -12.42 13.18
C PHE A 95 -50.84 -13.82 13.15
N VAL A 96 -49.51 -13.85 13.07
CA VAL A 96 -48.68 -15.05 13.12
C VAL A 96 -47.57 -14.86 14.14
N TRP A 97 -46.98 -15.94 14.64
CA TRP A 97 -45.73 -15.84 15.38
C TRP A 97 -44.64 -15.29 14.47
N ARG A 98 -43.86 -14.33 14.99
CA ARG A 98 -42.73 -13.73 14.28
C ARG A 98 -41.64 -14.75 13.98
N ASP A 99 -41.49 -15.78 14.83
CA ASP A 99 -40.58 -16.91 14.62
C ASP A 99 -39.15 -16.48 14.24
N ALA A 100 -38.67 -15.39 14.84
CA ALA A 100 -37.33 -14.87 14.58
C ALA A 100 -36.24 -15.76 15.21
N TRP A 101 -36.61 -16.69 16.09
CA TRP A 101 -35.76 -17.73 16.65
C TRP A 101 -36.65 -18.82 17.24
N GLY A 102 -36.06 -19.97 17.60
CA GLY A 102 -36.80 -21.06 18.25
C GLY A 102 -37.53 -20.59 19.51
N GLY A 103 -38.86 -20.60 19.47
CA GLY A 103 -39.72 -20.17 20.58
C GLY A 103 -40.12 -18.69 20.56
N ASP A 104 -39.81 -17.93 19.49
CA ASP A 104 -40.30 -16.56 19.33
C ASP A 104 -41.79 -16.51 19.00
N GLN A 105 -42.62 -16.47 20.05
CA GLN A 105 -44.08 -16.45 19.95
C GLN A 105 -44.65 -15.04 20.09
N VAL A 106 -43.92 -14.03 19.62
CA VAL A 106 -44.43 -12.65 19.48
C VAL A 106 -45.41 -12.61 18.31
N CYS A 107 -46.65 -12.20 18.57
CA CYS A 107 -47.70 -12.13 17.55
C CYS A 107 -47.60 -10.84 16.73
N VAL A 108 -47.29 -11.00 15.44
CA VAL A 108 -47.05 -9.92 14.48
C VAL A 108 -47.85 -10.16 13.20
N VAL A 109 -47.93 -9.17 12.32
CA VAL A 109 -48.49 -9.37 10.97
C VAL A 109 -47.55 -10.23 10.11
N PRO A 110 -48.05 -10.98 9.11
CA PRO A 110 -47.21 -11.88 8.30
C PRO A 110 -45.97 -11.24 7.68
N ALA A 111 -46.08 -10.01 7.18
CA ALA A 111 -44.94 -9.29 6.59
C ALA A 111 -43.77 -9.10 7.57
N VAL A 112 -44.05 -8.96 8.86
CA VAL A 112 -43.00 -8.82 9.89
C VAL A 112 -42.29 -10.15 10.13
N ARG A 113 -42.99 -11.28 10.06
CA ARG A 113 -42.36 -12.61 10.12
C ARG A 113 -41.36 -12.77 8.97
N ASP A 114 -41.76 -12.37 7.76
CA ASP A 114 -40.90 -12.47 6.58
C ASP A 114 -39.69 -11.51 6.67
N GLN A 115 -39.89 -10.30 7.22
CA GLN A 115 -38.80 -9.37 7.52
C GLN A 115 -37.82 -9.95 8.54
N ALA A 116 -38.32 -10.55 9.63
CA ALA A 116 -37.48 -11.17 10.65
C ALA A 116 -36.63 -12.32 10.10
N ALA A 117 -37.21 -13.13 9.20
CA ALA A 117 -36.48 -14.19 8.48
C ALA A 117 -35.38 -13.60 7.58
N THR A 118 -35.66 -12.51 6.88
CA THR A 118 -34.69 -11.80 6.04
C THR A 118 -33.53 -11.23 6.87
N ASP A 119 -33.83 -10.64 8.03
CA ASP A 119 -32.80 -10.11 8.92
C ASP A 119 -31.92 -11.21 9.52
N ASN A 120 -32.50 -12.35 9.88
CA ASN A 120 -31.74 -13.52 10.32
C ASN A 120 -30.81 -14.04 9.21
N ALA A 121 -31.27 -14.09 7.96
CA ALA A 121 -30.46 -14.52 6.82
C ALA A 121 -29.27 -13.57 6.57
N ALA A 122 -29.45 -12.27 6.81
CA ALA A 122 -28.40 -11.27 6.64
C ALA A 122 -27.47 -11.13 7.85
N ALA A 123 -27.77 -11.76 8.99
CA ALA A 123 -27.09 -11.52 10.27
C ALA A 123 -25.57 -11.65 10.20
N THR A 124 -25.04 -12.66 9.48
CA THR A 124 -23.59 -12.86 9.33
C THR A 124 -22.94 -11.73 8.55
N SER A 125 -23.55 -11.29 7.44
CA SER A 125 -23.01 -10.22 6.58
C SER A 125 -22.98 -8.84 7.24
N ARG A 126 -23.79 -8.64 8.28
CA ARG A 126 -23.93 -7.37 9.00
C ARG A 126 -23.14 -7.34 10.32
N ARG A 127 -22.37 -8.39 10.61
CA ARG A 127 -21.54 -8.52 11.82
C ARG A 127 -20.06 -8.50 11.47
N GLN A 128 -19.30 -7.82 12.32
CA GLN A 128 -17.86 -7.96 12.41
C GLN A 128 -17.56 -8.81 13.64
N THR A 129 -16.71 -9.83 13.48
CA THR A 129 -16.17 -10.63 14.59
C THR A 129 -14.71 -10.26 14.81
N SER A 130 -14.25 -10.25 16.06
CA SER A 130 -12.83 -10.14 16.35
C SER A 130 -12.14 -11.34 15.70
N GLN A 131 -11.39 -11.10 14.62
CA GLN A 131 -10.52 -12.14 14.10
C GLN A 131 -9.31 -12.27 15.03
N PRO A 132 -8.84 -13.49 15.31
CA PRO A 132 -7.52 -13.67 15.90
C PRO A 132 -6.53 -12.86 15.05
N ALA A 133 -5.65 -12.11 15.71
CA ALA A 133 -4.55 -11.47 15.00
C ALA A 133 -3.88 -12.55 14.12
N PRO A 134 -3.61 -12.25 12.83
CA PRO A 134 -2.88 -13.17 11.99
C PRO A 134 -1.63 -13.65 12.75
N ALA A 135 -1.34 -14.96 12.69
CA ALA A 135 -0.11 -15.49 13.27
C ALA A 135 1.06 -14.59 12.85
N PRO A 136 2.04 -14.30 13.73
CA PRO A 136 3.19 -13.49 13.38
C PRO A 136 3.77 -14.01 12.08
N GLN A 137 3.64 -13.24 11.01
CA GLN A 137 4.27 -13.59 9.76
C GLN A 137 5.77 -13.68 10.04
N PRO A 138 6.49 -14.67 9.48
CA PRO A 138 7.95 -14.66 9.50
C PRO A 138 8.40 -13.26 9.11
N ALA A 139 9.34 -12.69 9.86
CA ALA A 139 9.88 -11.38 9.53
C ALA A 139 10.21 -11.39 8.02
N PRO A 140 9.71 -10.41 7.24
CA PRO A 140 10.04 -10.36 5.84
C PRO A 140 11.57 -10.44 5.71
N PRO A 141 12.10 -11.19 4.72
CA PRO A 141 13.53 -11.23 4.52
C PRO A 141 14.06 -9.79 4.47
N PRO A 142 15.27 -9.53 4.99
CA PRO A 142 15.85 -8.21 4.94
C PRO A 142 15.74 -7.71 3.49
N PRO A 143 15.35 -6.44 3.27
CA PRO A 143 15.27 -5.90 1.93
C PRO A 143 16.60 -6.18 1.22
N PRO A 144 16.58 -6.55 -0.07
CA PRO A 144 17.81 -6.71 -0.83
C PRO A 144 18.66 -5.45 -0.65
N ALA A 145 19.97 -5.64 -0.55
CA ALA A 145 20.89 -4.52 -0.46
C ALA A 145 20.55 -3.48 -1.55
N PRO A 146 20.58 -2.17 -1.23
CA PRO A 146 20.32 -1.14 -2.22
C PRO A 146 21.15 -1.43 -3.47
N ALA A 147 20.52 -1.36 -4.64
CA ALA A 147 21.27 -1.47 -5.88
C ALA A 147 22.42 -0.45 -5.85
N PRO A 148 23.61 -0.80 -6.35
CA PRO A 148 24.67 0.18 -6.49
C PRO A 148 24.13 1.39 -7.26
N PRO A 149 24.52 2.62 -6.89
CA PRO A 149 24.06 3.81 -7.60
C PRO A 149 24.36 3.65 -9.09
N PRO A 150 23.45 4.11 -9.97
CA PRO A 150 23.69 4.03 -11.40
C PRO A 150 25.04 4.71 -11.73
N PRO A 151 25.79 4.18 -12.72
CA PRO A 151 27.03 4.83 -13.13
C PRO A 151 26.76 6.30 -13.50
N PRO A 152 27.72 7.21 -13.23
CA PRO A 152 27.57 8.62 -13.62
C PRO A 152 27.15 8.75 -15.09
N PRO A 153 26.23 9.67 -15.43
CA PRO A 153 25.88 9.93 -16.83
C PRO A 153 27.14 10.21 -17.65
N ALA A 154 27.16 9.72 -18.90
CA ALA A 154 28.25 10.01 -19.81
C ALA A 154 28.45 11.55 -19.95
N PRO A 155 29.70 12.02 -20.10
CA PRO A 155 29.95 13.44 -20.33
C PRO A 155 29.18 13.96 -21.55
N LYS A 156 28.46 15.07 -21.38
CA LYS A 156 27.75 15.72 -22.48
C LYS A 156 28.75 16.28 -23.50
N GLN A 157 28.46 16.13 -24.78
CA GLN A 157 29.30 16.65 -25.85
C GLN A 157 29.05 18.14 -26.08
N GLY A 158 30.11 18.90 -26.37
CA GLY A 158 30.03 20.29 -26.83
C GLY A 158 29.28 20.44 -28.16
N PRO A 159 28.67 21.61 -28.44
CA PRO A 159 28.07 21.88 -29.74
C PRO A 159 29.09 21.74 -30.88
N GLY A 160 28.69 21.15 -32.01
CA GLY A 160 29.49 21.24 -33.23
C GLY A 160 29.44 22.65 -33.80
N VAL A 161 30.53 23.13 -34.39
CA VAL A 161 30.55 24.42 -35.11
C VAL A 161 31.17 24.18 -36.47
N SER A 162 30.50 24.63 -37.53
CA SER A 162 31.03 24.72 -38.89
C SER A 162 30.74 26.10 -39.47
N TRP A 163 31.47 26.50 -40.51
CA TRP A 163 31.36 27.83 -41.09
C TRP A 163 31.13 27.78 -42.58
N ASP A 164 30.26 28.66 -43.06
CA ASP A 164 30.03 28.90 -44.47
C ASP A 164 30.31 30.38 -44.81
N PRO A 165 31.18 30.68 -45.79
CA PRO A 165 31.38 32.02 -46.31
C PRO A 165 30.08 32.59 -46.89
N ARG A 166 29.83 33.88 -46.63
CA ARG A 166 28.75 34.64 -47.26
C ARG A 166 29.27 35.99 -47.76
N ILE A 167 28.51 36.60 -48.67
CA ILE A 167 28.82 37.96 -49.13
C ILE A 167 28.78 38.91 -47.91
N GLY A 168 29.95 39.46 -47.57
CA GLY A 168 30.12 40.38 -46.45
C GLY A 168 30.51 39.75 -45.10
N GLY A 169 30.68 38.43 -44.99
CA GLY A 169 31.25 37.80 -43.79
C GLY A 169 31.02 36.29 -43.70
N LEU A 170 30.68 35.77 -42.52
CA LEU A 170 30.57 34.33 -42.25
C LEU A 170 29.25 33.98 -41.57
N THR A 171 28.78 32.75 -41.79
CA THR A 171 27.74 32.13 -40.97
C THR A 171 28.36 30.97 -40.21
N ALA A 172 28.21 30.96 -38.88
CA ALA A 172 28.59 29.83 -38.04
C ALA A 172 27.37 28.97 -37.74
N HIS A 173 27.38 27.73 -38.20
CA HIS A 173 26.37 26.70 -37.93
C HIS A 173 26.72 25.98 -36.64
N ILE A 174 25.95 26.25 -35.57
CA ILE A 174 26.23 25.73 -34.23
C ILE A 174 25.18 24.67 -33.90
N THR A 175 25.58 23.40 -33.84
CA THR A 175 24.67 22.25 -33.68
C THR A 175 24.80 21.62 -32.30
N ASP A 176 23.69 21.47 -31.58
CA ASP A 176 23.70 20.76 -30.30
C ASP A 176 24.02 19.28 -30.49
N ARG A 177 24.93 18.78 -29.65
CA ARG A 177 25.31 17.36 -29.54
C ARG A 177 25.15 16.82 -28.11
N SER A 178 24.69 17.66 -27.19
CA SER A 178 24.51 17.32 -25.79
C SER A 178 23.16 16.62 -25.55
N GLY A 179 22.18 16.83 -26.45
CA GLY A 179 20.81 16.37 -26.30
C GLY A 179 19.99 17.19 -25.30
N VAL A 180 20.52 18.32 -24.82
CA VAL A 180 19.90 19.18 -23.80
C VAL A 180 19.87 20.61 -24.30
N ALA A 181 18.67 21.19 -24.40
CA ALA A 181 18.50 22.58 -24.77
C ALA A 181 19.21 23.50 -23.77
N SER A 182 19.93 24.50 -24.27
CA SER A 182 20.81 25.33 -23.46
C SER A 182 20.93 26.76 -23.97
N GLN A 183 21.21 27.70 -23.07
CA GLN A 183 21.67 29.03 -23.46
C GLN A 183 23.18 28.97 -23.72
N CYS A 184 23.57 29.31 -24.95
CA CYS A 184 24.96 29.26 -25.39
C CYS A 184 25.47 30.67 -25.69
N THR A 185 26.76 30.88 -25.46
CA THR A 185 27.47 32.11 -25.80
C THR A 185 28.61 31.77 -26.73
N TYR A 186 28.58 32.34 -27.93
CA TYR A 186 29.68 32.36 -28.89
C TYR A 186 30.60 33.51 -28.52
N THR A 187 31.88 33.23 -28.31
CA THR A 187 32.91 34.23 -28.00
C THR A 187 34.09 34.05 -28.94
N SER A 188 34.61 35.17 -29.41
CA SER A 188 35.86 35.29 -30.17
C SER A 188 36.51 36.65 -29.92
N ASP A 189 37.68 36.90 -30.50
CA ASP A 189 38.55 38.06 -30.22
C ASP A 189 37.86 39.45 -30.20
N PHE A 190 36.81 39.64 -31.00
CA PHE A 190 36.08 40.91 -31.09
C PHE A 190 34.56 40.74 -31.18
N TYR A 191 34.06 39.51 -31.08
CA TYR A 191 32.64 39.22 -31.29
C TYR A 191 32.14 38.23 -30.25
N GLN A 192 31.11 38.67 -29.51
CA GLN A 192 30.40 37.85 -28.53
C GLN A 192 28.89 37.97 -28.72
N ARG A 193 28.20 36.84 -28.73
CA ARG A 193 26.73 36.75 -28.81
C ARG A 193 26.20 35.58 -28.01
N SER A 194 25.09 35.80 -27.31
CA SER A 194 24.34 34.74 -26.64
C SER A 194 23.09 34.40 -27.44
N PHE A 195 22.74 33.12 -27.48
CA PHE A 195 21.59 32.58 -28.22
C PHE A 195 21.08 31.31 -27.53
N PHE A 196 19.80 31.00 -27.76
CA PHE A 196 19.22 29.74 -27.33
C PHE A 196 19.49 28.65 -28.37
N LEU A 197 20.04 27.52 -27.93
CA LEU A 197 20.30 26.34 -28.76
C LEU A 197 19.38 25.19 -28.31
N PRO A 198 18.34 24.85 -29.09
CA PRO A 198 17.47 23.73 -28.75
C PRO A 198 18.22 22.38 -28.84
N ALA A 199 17.71 21.38 -28.11
CA ALA A 199 18.29 20.03 -28.10
C ALA A 199 18.32 19.42 -29.52
N ASN A 200 19.48 18.92 -29.93
CA ASN A 200 19.75 18.33 -31.25
C ASN A 200 19.38 19.23 -32.45
N GLN A 201 19.41 20.56 -32.28
CA GLN A 201 19.14 21.51 -33.36
C GLN A 201 20.38 22.34 -33.71
N THR A 202 20.33 22.98 -34.87
CA THR A 202 21.36 23.92 -35.34
C THR A 202 20.87 25.35 -35.23
N TYR A 203 21.72 26.24 -34.74
CA TYR A 203 21.53 27.68 -34.74
C TYR A 203 22.55 28.34 -35.68
N ASP A 204 22.05 29.15 -36.61
CA ASP A 204 22.88 29.82 -37.62
C ASP A 204 23.20 31.25 -37.17
N LEU A 205 24.43 31.45 -36.71
CA LEU A 205 24.92 32.74 -36.28
C LEU A 205 25.57 33.48 -37.45
N VAL A 206 24.90 34.51 -37.93
CA VAL A 206 25.38 35.32 -39.05
C VAL A 206 26.27 36.48 -38.55
N ILE A 207 27.53 36.48 -38.99
CA ILE A 207 28.56 37.42 -38.53
C ILE A 207 28.94 38.33 -39.71
N VAL A 208 28.23 39.46 -39.81
CA VAL A 208 28.44 40.47 -40.86
C VAL A 208 28.38 41.89 -40.27
N PRO A 209 29.31 42.79 -40.65
CA PRO A 209 30.44 42.54 -41.55
C PRO A 209 31.55 41.71 -40.89
N ALA A 210 32.18 40.80 -41.65
CA ALA A 210 33.40 40.12 -41.24
C ALA A 210 34.40 40.19 -42.40
N ILE A 211 35.57 40.80 -42.15
CA ILE A 211 36.64 41.00 -43.14
C ILE A 211 37.66 39.87 -42.95
N PRO A 212 37.98 39.08 -44.00
CA PRO A 212 39.00 38.05 -43.95
C PRO A 212 40.35 38.63 -43.51
N LYS A 213 40.97 38.06 -42.48
CA LYS A 213 42.31 38.43 -42.02
C LYS A 213 43.35 37.39 -42.41
N PHE A 214 42.93 36.28 -43.04
CA PHE A 214 43.79 35.15 -43.40
C PHE A 214 44.59 34.63 -42.19
N GLN A 215 43.90 34.52 -41.05
CA GLN A 215 44.45 34.01 -39.80
C GLN A 215 43.46 33.05 -39.14
N ASN A 216 43.94 32.27 -38.18
CA ASN A 216 43.07 31.41 -37.37
C ASN A 216 42.20 32.28 -36.46
N TRP A 217 40.89 32.23 -36.68
CA TRP A 217 39.90 32.84 -35.83
C TRP A 217 39.47 31.85 -34.76
N ASN A 218 39.99 32.02 -33.53
CA ASN A 218 39.66 31.15 -32.41
C ASN A 218 38.26 31.48 -31.85
N VAL A 219 37.48 30.43 -31.65
CA VAL A 219 36.08 30.50 -31.25
C VAL A 219 35.84 29.57 -30.07
N THR A 220 35.16 30.10 -29.07
CA THR A 220 34.66 29.34 -27.92
C THR A 220 33.14 29.46 -27.86
N VAL A 221 32.45 28.32 -27.85
CA VAL A 221 31.01 28.25 -27.56
C VAL A 221 30.83 27.61 -26.19
N LYS A 222 30.31 28.36 -25.23
CA LYS A 222 30.00 27.89 -23.87
C LYS A 222 28.49 27.87 -23.65
N CYS A 223 27.98 26.77 -23.11
CA CYS A 223 26.57 26.61 -22.82
C CYS A 223 26.32 26.39 -21.32
N ASP A 224 25.17 26.83 -20.82
CA ASP A 224 24.75 26.69 -19.41
C ASP A 224 24.55 25.23 -18.96
N ASN A 225 24.41 24.30 -19.89
CA ASN A 225 24.38 22.86 -19.65
C ASN A 225 25.76 22.25 -19.32
N GLY A 226 26.81 23.09 -19.21
CA GLY A 226 28.18 22.73 -18.85
C GLY A 226 29.05 22.31 -20.03
N THR A 227 28.51 22.30 -21.25
CA THR A 227 29.26 21.92 -22.44
C THR A 227 30.04 23.10 -23.02
N THR A 228 31.20 22.81 -23.61
CA THR A 228 32.05 23.83 -24.24
C THR A 228 32.72 23.26 -25.48
N THR A 229 32.74 24.04 -26.54
CA THR A 229 33.49 23.75 -27.76
C THR A 229 34.50 24.85 -28.01
N ASN A 230 35.76 24.46 -28.19
CA ASN A 230 36.82 25.32 -28.68
C ASN A 230 37.21 24.85 -30.06
N THR A 231 37.18 25.77 -31.02
CA THR A 231 37.47 25.47 -32.42
C THR A 231 38.03 26.72 -33.10
N SER A 232 38.52 26.60 -34.32
CA SER A 232 38.98 27.74 -35.10
C SER A 232 38.62 27.57 -36.57
N GLU A 233 38.35 28.69 -37.23
CA GLU A 233 38.17 28.77 -38.69
C GLU A 233 39.26 29.68 -39.25
N PHE A 234 39.79 29.35 -40.44
CA PHE A 234 40.75 30.23 -41.09
C PHE A 234 40.00 31.26 -41.93
N PHE A 235 39.98 32.50 -41.47
CA PHE A 235 39.22 33.58 -42.11
C PHE A 235 40.03 34.88 -42.17
#